data_AF-A0A2R6D0X5-F1
#
_entry.id   AF-A0A2R6D0X5-F1
#
_cell.length_a   1.000
_cell.length_b   1.000
_cell.length_c   1.000
_cell.angle_alpha   90.00
_cell.angle_beta   90.00
_cell.angle_gamma   90.00
#
_symmetry.space_group_name_H-M   'P 1'
#
loop_
_entity.id
_entity.type
_entity.pdbx_description
1 polymer ?
#
loop_
_entity_poly.entity_id
_entity_poly.type
_entity_poly.pdbx_seq_one_letter_code
_entity_poly.pdbx_strand_id
1 'polypeptide(L)'
;MRAGSLFAVALLAVVFVTGVVTPVAGTGSAALPDAASAVETGSDSVLASGPADTGNVHGNHVAVDPQVSADGTVVAETVATLASGFLVLKADDGGRPGEPVGHTYLDGVGFRTDVSVALDAAAGTDHRRLWAVVHFDDGDGEFDPAADPSGADRNPAARQSFALGDGDRPVHVLARESDPLATDDGALTVRRVSLARDGYLVAHPIDGDRVVGRQSLSAGRHDGVRLTLDESFLDASDSRFRVRLVAYRDDGDGEFDADDSPVRVGDAVVGTDVVVDRERDPAATDDGPSILTPTPTPASAENVTAGTDATGGTAADGTDPTDATGPGFGVAATALAVVVALAGLALSGRRRP
;
A
#
# COMPACT_ATOMS: atom_id res chain seq x y z
N MET A 1 9.91 -68.99 -25.98
CA MET A 1 11.37 -68.85 -25.79
C MET A 1 11.58 -67.71 -24.81
N ARG A 2 12.34 -67.97 -23.75
CA ARG A 2 12.62 -67.04 -22.64
C ARG A 2 13.79 -66.12 -23.01
N ALA A 3 13.65 -64.83 -22.75
CA ALA A 3 14.73 -63.86 -22.55
C ALA A 3 14.14 -62.79 -21.60
N GLY A 4 14.73 -62.40 -20.47
CA GLY A 4 16.06 -62.64 -19.94
C GLY A 4 16.69 -61.32 -19.52
N SER A 5 16.36 -60.87 -18.31
CA SER A 5 17.15 -60.08 -17.35
C SER A 5 17.77 -58.73 -17.77
N LEU A 6 17.52 -57.67 -16.98
CA LEU A 6 18.52 -57.03 -16.11
C LEU A 6 17.90 -55.86 -15.32
N PHE A 7 17.68 -56.08 -14.02
CA PHE A 7 17.43 -55.04 -13.03
C PHE A 7 18.79 -54.53 -12.52
N ALA A 8 19.03 -53.22 -12.61
CA ALA A 8 20.16 -52.56 -11.97
C ALA A 8 19.71 -52.04 -10.60
N VAL A 9 20.30 -52.60 -9.53
CA VAL A 9 20.17 -52.10 -8.15
C VAL A 9 21.34 -51.17 -7.89
N ALA A 10 21.07 -49.88 -7.68
CA ALA A 10 22.06 -48.92 -7.23
C ALA A 10 22.11 -48.91 -5.69
N LEU A 11 23.26 -49.29 -5.15
CA LEU A 11 23.59 -49.29 -3.73
C LEU A 11 24.11 -47.90 -3.34
N LEU A 12 23.38 -47.15 -2.53
CA LEU A 12 23.86 -45.88 -1.94
C LEU A 12 24.52 -46.17 -0.58
N ALA A 13 25.82 -45.91 -0.49
CA ALA A 13 26.58 -46.01 0.75
C ALA A 13 26.42 -44.73 1.59
N VAL A 14 25.96 -44.88 2.82
CA VAL A 14 25.92 -43.81 3.84
C VAL A 14 27.19 -43.91 4.68
N VAL A 15 28.00 -42.86 4.69
CA VAL A 15 29.18 -42.73 5.56
C VAL A 15 28.77 -41.95 6.80
N PHE A 16 28.75 -42.62 7.95
CA PHE A 16 28.66 -41.98 9.28
C PHE A 16 30.06 -41.60 9.74
N VAL A 17 30.31 -40.30 9.96
CA VAL A 17 31.50 -39.80 10.67
C VAL A 17 31.09 -39.53 12.12
N THR A 18 31.53 -40.40 13.02
CA THR A 18 31.40 -40.23 14.47
C THR A 18 32.55 -39.40 15.02
N GLY A 19 32.28 -38.17 15.45
CA GLY A 19 33.20 -37.34 16.24
C GLY A 19 32.99 -37.58 17.73
N VAL A 20 34.02 -38.13 18.39
CA VAL A 20 34.12 -38.25 19.85
C VAL A 20 34.77 -36.98 20.39
N VAL A 21 34.12 -36.28 21.33
CA VAL A 21 34.74 -35.22 22.13
C VAL A 21 34.62 -35.59 23.60
N THR A 22 35.78 -35.69 24.25
CA THR A 22 35.96 -35.97 25.68
C THR A 22 35.71 -34.73 26.55
N PRO A 23 35.14 -34.84 27.75
CA PRO A 23 35.03 -33.71 28.68
C PRO A 23 36.31 -33.54 29.52
N VAL A 24 36.80 -32.31 29.61
CA VAL A 24 37.77 -31.87 30.63
C VAL A 24 37.01 -31.09 31.70
N ALA A 25 37.12 -31.54 32.95
CA ALA A 25 36.67 -30.83 34.13
C ALA A 25 37.76 -29.83 34.57
N GLY A 26 37.38 -28.58 34.83
CA GLY A 26 38.26 -27.56 35.39
C GLY A 26 37.45 -26.53 36.17
N THR A 27 37.54 -26.60 37.48
CA THR A 27 36.97 -25.67 38.47
C THR A 27 37.72 -24.33 38.47
N GLY A 28 37.01 -23.20 38.43
CA GLY A 28 37.60 -21.88 38.63
C GLY A 28 36.55 -20.77 38.62
N SER A 29 36.24 -20.26 39.80
CA SER A 29 35.36 -19.11 40.07
C SER A 29 36.09 -17.80 39.76
N ALA A 30 35.49 -16.90 38.95
CA ALA A 30 35.52 -15.44 39.14
C ALA A 30 34.79 -14.68 37.99
N ALA A 31 33.85 -13.83 38.40
CA ALA A 31 33.47 -12.51 37.85
C ALA A 31 33.02 -12.34 36.37
N LEU A 32 31.78 -11.83 36.24
CA LEU A 32 31.16 -11.22 35.07
C LEU A 32 31.99 -10.06 34.50
N PRO A 33 31.91 -9.80 33.18
CA PRO A 33 30.97 -8.76 32.74
C PRO A 33 30.13 -9.13 31.52
N ASP A 34 28.88 -8.65 31.59
CA ASP A 34 28.03 -8.06 30.55
C ASP A 34 28.50 -8.11 29.08
N ALA A 35 27.78 -8.87 28.26
CA ALA A 35 27.56 -8.60 26.84
C ALA A 35 26.43 -9.52 26.33
N ALA A 36 25.25 -8.95 26.16
CA ALA A 36 24.09 -9.56 25.52
C ALA A 36 24.47 -10.08 24.11
N SER A 37 24.25 -11.37 23.88
CA SER A 37 24.32 -11.96 22.54
C SER A 37 23.08 -11.54 21.76
N ALA A 38 23.30 -10.80 20.68
CA ALA A 38 22.29 -10.42 19.71
C ALA A 38 21.74 -11.69 19.04
N VAL A 39 20.45 -11.94 19.24
CA VAL A 39 19.63 -12.81 18.38
C VAL A 39 19.16 -11.92 17.23
N GLU A 40 19.64 -12.18 16.01
CA GLU A 40 19.05 -11.60 14.81
C GLU A 40 17.71 -12.30 14.53
N THR A 41 16.64 -11.71 15.05
CA THR A 41 15.26 -12.03 14.68
C THR A 41 14.87 -11.16 13.48
N GLY A 42 14.12 -11.78 12.56
CA GLY A 42 13.78 -11.29 11.23
C GLY A 42 13.26 -9.85 11.17
N SER A 43 13.60 -9.20 10.06
CA SER A 43 13.22 -7.84 9.74
C SER A 43 11.70 -7.70 9.57
N ASP A 44 11.03 -7.21 10.62
CA ASP A 44 9.73 -6.58 10.53
C ASP A 44 9.82 -5.37 9.58
N SER A 45 9.17 -5.47 8.42
CA SER A 45 8.97 -4.33 7.53
C SER A 45 7.78 -3.52 8.02
N VAL A 46 7.99 -2.69 9.03
CA VAL A 46 7.03 -1.65 9.44
C VAL A 46 7.22 -0.45 8.51
N LEU A 47 6.40 -0.33 7.48
CA LEU A 47 6.27 0.93 6.75
C LEU A 47 5.34 1.86 7.54
N ALA A 48 5.95 2.73 8.34
CA ALA A 48 5.29 3.89 8.92
C ALA A 48 4.95 4.89 7.79
N SER A 49 3.68 4.99 7.42
CA SER A 49 3.17 6.09 6.60
C SER A 49 2.60 7.16 7.53
N GLY A 50 3.35 8.25 7.72
CA GLY A 50 2.85 9.47 8.35
C GLY A 50 1.89 10.26 7.43
N PRO A 51 1.17 11.26 7.95
CA PRO A 51 0.14 11.94 7.18
C PRO A 51 0.78 12.95 6.22
N ALA A 52 0.59 12.74 4.93
CA ALA A 52 0.84 13.74 3.90
C ALA A 52 -0.51 14.28 3.41
N ASP A 53 -0.88 15.47 3.89
CA ASP A 53 -1.94 16.28 3.31
C ASP A 53 -1.33 17.13 2.19
N THR A 54 -1.42 16.61 0.96
CA THR A 54 -1.33 17.36 -0.30
C THR A 54 -2.21 16.65 -1.33
N GLY A 55 -3.17 17.39 -1.90
CA GLY A 55 -4.21 16.87 -2.80
C GLY A 55 -3.78 15.79 -3.80
N ASN A 56 -4.64 14.77 -3.88
CA ASN A 56 -4.56 13.52 -4.63
C ASN A 56 -3.85 13.60 -6.00
N VAL A 57 -2.53 13.41 -6.00
CA VAL A 57 -1.83 12.79 -7.13
C VAL A 57 -0.92 11.70 -6.56
N HIS A 58 -1.54 10.64 -6.03
CA HIS A 58 -0.79 9.43 -5.71
C HIS A 58 -0.18 8.92 -7.03
N GLY A 59 1.15 8.74 -7.05
CA GLY A 59 1.83 8.21 -8.24
C GLY A 59 1.33 6.80 -8.59
N ASN A 60 1.98 6.15 -9.56
CA ASN A 60 1.60 4.78 -9.91
C ASN A 60 1.60 3.88 -8.66
N HIS A 61 0.49 3.18 -8.42
CA HIS A 61 0.29 2.32 -7.27
C HIS A 61 -0.54 1.11 -7.67
N VAL A 62 -0.24 -0.05 -7.08
CA VAL A 62 -1.08 -1.24 -7.17
C VAL A 62 -1.31 -1.82 -5.78
N ALA A 63 -2.56 -2.17 -5.49
CA ALA A 63 -2.94 -3.02 -4.38
C ALA A 63 -3.53 -4.34 -4.90
N VAL A 64 -2.96 -5.45 -4.46
CA VAL A 64 -3.46 -6.81 -4.67
C VAL A 64 -3.17 -7.62 -3.41
N ASP A 65 -4.20 -8.28 -2.90
CA ASP A 65 -4.12 -9.05 -1.66
C ASP A 65 -4.17 -10.56 -1.92
N PRO A 66 -3.81 -11.38 -0.92
CA PRO A 66 -3.91 -12.84 -1.03
C PRO A 66 -5.32 -13.27 -1.43
N GLN A 67 -5.42 -14.17 -2.40
CA GLN A 67 -6.70 -14.58 -2.96
C GLN A 67 -6.66 -15.99 -3.52
N VAL A 68 -7.83 -16.60 -3.61
CA VAL A 68 -8.04 -17.86 -4.32
C VAL A 68 -8.66 -17.57 -5.67
N SER A 69 -8.10 -18.15 -6.73
CA SER A 69 -8.64 -18.11 -8.08
C SER A 69 -9.23 -19.46 -8.47
N ALA A 70 -10.24 -19.44 -9.34
CA ALA A 70 -10.87 -20.65 -9.88
C ALA A 70 -10.46 -20.95 -11.32
N ASP A 71 -9.98 -19.95 -12.04
CA ASP A 71 -9.74 -20.00 -13.48
C ASP A 71 -8.41 -19.33 -13.87
N GLY A 72 -7.55 -19.01 -12.90
CA GLY A 72 -6.32 -18.27 -13.12
C GLY A 72 -6.52 -16.76 -13.27
N THR A 73 -7.71 -16.22 -13.03
CA THR A 73 -7.93 -14.76 -12.94
C THR A 73 -7.47 -14.24 -11.58
N VAL A 74 -6.62 -13.21 -11.58
CA VAL A 74 -6.26 -12.40 -10.43
C VAL A 74 -7.04 -11.10 -10.48
N VAL A 75 -7.54 -10.65 -9.33
CA VAL A 75 -8.16 -9.33 -9.18
C VAL A 75 -7.24 -8.44 -8.36
N ALA A 76 -6.68 -7.41 -8.97
CA ALA A 76 -6.06 -6.31 -8.26
C ALA A 76 -7.14 -5.39 -7.71
N GLU A 77 -7.08 -5.14 -6.41
CA GLU A 77 -8.10 -4.40 -5.68
C GLU A 77 -8.12 -2.92 -6.10
N THR A 78 -6.93 -2.32 -6.24
CA THR A 78 -6.79 -0.95 -6.74
C THR A 78 -5.56 -0.81 -7.65
N VAL A 79 -5.68 0.03 -8.67
CA VAL A 79 -4.57 0.42 -9.54
C VAL A 79 -4.68 1.91 -9.85
N ALA A 80 -3.66 2.68 -9.52
CA ALA A 80 -3.51 4.08 -9.92
C ALA A 80 -2.41 4.20 -10.98
N THR A 81 -2.69 4.90 -12.07
CA THR A 81 -1.73 5.17 -13.16
C THR A 81 -1.67 6.64 -13.50
N LEU A 82 -0.48 7.13 -13.84
CA LEU A 82 -0.22 8.50 -14.32
C LEU A 82 -0.12 8.61 -15.86
N ALA A 83 -0.26 7.49 -16.56
CA ALA A 83 -0.28 7.39 -18.01
C ALA A 83 -0.92 6.05 -18.42
N SER A 84 -1.13 5.85 -19.71
CA SER A 84 -1.44 4.52 -20.25
C SER A 84 -0.33 3.53 -19.93
N GLY A 85 -0.68 2.26 -19.83
CA GLY A 85 0.27 1.22 -19.45
C GLY A 85 -0.38 -0.14 -19.28
N PHE A 86 0.29 -0.98 -18.51
CA PHE A 86 -0.14 -2.36 -18.26
C PHE A 86 -0.07 -2.68 -16.78
N LEU A 87 -1.05 -3.43 -16.29
CA LEU A 87 -0.86 -4.20 -15.07
C LEU A 87 -0.36 -5.58 -15.48
N VAL A 88 0.85 -5.94 -15.05
CA VAL A 88 1.52 -7.18 -15.43
C VAL A 88 1.65 -8.05 -14.18
N LEU A 89 1.19 -9.30 -14.30
CA LEU A 89 1.50 -10.36 -13.33
C LEU A 89 2.85 -10.97 -13.71
N LYS A 90 3.72 -11.12 -12.72
CA LYS A 90 5.06 -11.69 -12.89
C LYS A 90 5.25 -12.83 -11.90
N ALA A 91 5.89 -13.91 -12.33
CA ALA A 91 6.30 -14.99 -11.44
C ALA A 91 7.23 -14.46 -10.33
N ASP A 92 7.26 -15.12 -9.18
CA ASP A 92 8.28 -14.83 -8.17
C ASP A 92 9.64 -15.45 -8.57
N ASP A 93 10.69 -14.64 -8.57
CA ASP A 93 12.09 -15.05 -8.73
C ASP A 93 12.89 -14.68 -7.48
N GLY A 94 12.76 -15.51 -6.44
CA GLY A 94 13.49 -15.35 -5.18
C GLY A 94 13.09 -14.07 -4.43
N GLY A 95 11.78 -13.80 -4.33
CA GLY A 95 11.26 -12.60 -3.66
C GLY A 95 11.38 -11.33 -4.51
N ARG A 96 11.49 -11.46 -5.84
CA ARG A 96 11.52 -10.34 -6.80
C ARG A 96 10.63 -10.66 -8.01
N PRO A 97 10.13 -9.64 -8.74
CA PRO A 97 9.42 -9.89 -9.99
C PRO A 97 10.30 -10.59 -11.03
N GLY A 98 9.88 -11.76 -11.50
CA GLY A 98 10.53 -12.58 -12.53
C GLY A 98 9.89 -12.41 -13.91
N GLU A 99 9.66 -13.50 -14.64
CA GLU A 99 9.03 -13.46 -15.98
C GLU A 99 7.55 -13.05 -15.94
N PRO A 100 7.04 -12.29 -16.93
CA PRO A 100 5.60 -12.04 -17.08
C PRO A 100 4.81 -13.34 -17.28
N VAL A 101 3.63 -13.42 -16.65
CA VAL A 101 2.72 -14.57 -16.68
C VAL A 101 1.26 -14.16 -16.91
N GLY A 102 1.03 -12.94 -17.37
CA GLY A 102 -0.28 -12.38 -17.66
C GLY A 102 -0.25 -10.85 -17.60
N HIS A 103 -1.09 -10.17 -18.37
CA HIS A 103 -1.19 -8.71 -18.32
C HIS A 103 -2.57 -8.22 -18.76
N THR A 104 -2.90 -6.98 -18.39
CA THR A 104 -4.01 -6.24 -18.97
C THR A 104 -3.59 -4.80 -19.24
N TYR A 105 -4.12 -4.22 -20.32
CA TYR A 105 -3.92 -2.81 -20.63
C TYR A 105 -4.71 -1.91 -19.67
N LEU A 106 -4.14 -0.76 -19.35
CA LEU A 106 -4.67 0.30 -18.49
C LEU A 106 -4.70 1.60 -19.29
N ASP A 107 -5.89 2.07 -19.64
CA ASP A 107 -6.02 3.21 -20.54
C ASP A 107 -5.94 4.56 -19.82
N GLY A 108 -4.87 5.32 -20.05
CA GLY A 108 -4.71 6.68 -19.54
C GLY A 108 -4.51 6.80 -18.03
N VAL A 109 -4.54 8.05 -17.56
CA VAL A 109 -4.42 8.42 -16.14
C VAL A 109 -5.70 8.04 -15.40
N GLY A 110 -5.57 7.45 -14.21
CA GLY A 110 -6.73 7.26 -13.34
C GLY A 110 -6.53 6.24 -12.22
N PHE A 111 -7.52 6.24 -11.32
CA PHE A 111 -7.69 5.22 -10.29
C PHE A 111 -8.76 4.22 -10.74
N ARG A 112 -8.44 2.93 -10.64
CA ARG A 112 -9.32 1.83 -11.01
C ARG A 112 -9.40 0.85 -9.85
N THR A 113 -10.55 0.22 -9.72
CA THR A 113 -10.78 -0.87 -8.78
C THR A 113 -11.14 -2.15 -9.53
N ASP A 114 -10.95 -3.29 -8.87
CA ASP A 114 -11.33 -4.62 -9.37
C ASP A 114 -10.71 -4.96 -10.74
N VAL A 115 -9.47 -4.54 -10.98
CA VAL A 115 -8.77 -4.78 -12.25
C VAL A 115 -8.43 -6.26 -12.34
N SER A 116 -9.04 -6.94 -13.31
CA SER A 116 -8.86 -8.37 -13.53
C SER A 116 -7.74 -8.64 -14.53
N VAL A 117 -6.88 -9.60 -14.21
CA VAL A 117 -5.79 -10.05 -15.09
C VAL A 117 -5.82 -11.58 -15.15
N ALA A 118 -5.95 -12.13 -16.36
CA ALA A 118 -5.87 -13.56 -16.57
C ALA A 118 -4.41 -14.00 -16.62
N LEU A 119 -4.10 -15.12 -15.96
CA LEU A 119 -2.82 -15.80 -16.13
C LEU A 119 -2.74 -16.45 -17.52
N ASP A 120 -1.56 -16.41 -18.11
CA ASP A 120 -1.27 -17.11 -19.35
C ASP A 120 -1.36 -18.63 -19.12
N ALA A 121 -2.04 -19.34 -20.02
CA ALA A 121 -2.29 -20.78 -19.85
C ALA A 121 -1.01 -21.63 -19.68
N ALA A 122 0.13 -21.14 -20.19
CA ALA A 122 1.43 -21.79 -20.08
C ALA A 122 2.12 -21.60 -18.72
N ALA A 123 1.71 -20.61 -17.92
CA ALA A 123 2.29 -20.36 -16.61
C ALA A 123 1.92 -21.45 -15.58
N GLY A 124 0.85 -22.22 -15.84
CA GLY A 124 0.29 -23.13 -14.86
C GLY A 124 -0.22 -22.37 -13.62
N THR A 125 -0.73 -23.11 -12.64
CA THR A 125 -1.26 -22.51 -11.40
C THR A 125 -0.45 -22.87 -10.16
N ASP A 126 0.67 -23.58 -10.32
CA ASP A 126 1.55 -24.02 -9.22
C ASP A 126 2.32 -22.88 -8.52
N HIS A 127 1.97 -21.61 -8.76
CA HIS A 127 2.72 -20.46 -8.27
C HIS A 127 2.05 -19.82 -7.05
N ARG A 128 2.50 -20.26 -5.87
CA ARG A 128 2.35 -19.47 -4.65
C ARG A 128 3.39 -18.36 -4.64
N ARG A 129 2.91 -17.15 -4.39
CA ARG A 129 3.57 -15.84 -4.56
C ARG A 129 3.76 -15.43 -6.02
N LEU A 130 3.13 -14.32 -6.37
CA LEU A 130 3.27 -13.58 -7.62
C LEU A 130 3.55 -12.12 -7.32
N TRP A 131 3.96 -11.38 -8.35
CA TRP A 131 4.10 -9.93 -8.32
C TRP A 131 3.12 -9.29 -9.29
N ALA A 132 2.38 -8.29 -8.83
CA ALA A 132 1.69 -7.36 -9.71
C ALA A 132 2.58 -6.13 -9.90
N VAL A 133 2.81 -5.71 -11.15
CA VAL A 133 3.69 -4.58 -11.49
C VAL A 133 3.02 -3.72 -12.55
N VAL A 134 2.96 -2.41 -12.32
CA VAL A 134 2.51 -1.45 -13.32
C VAL A 134 3.67 -1.12 -14.26
N HIS A 135 3.46 -1.24 -15.57
CA HIS A 135 4.38 -0.84 -16.63
C HIS A 135 3.79 0.36 -17.41
N PHE A 136 4.64 1.21 -17.97
CA PHE A 136 4.21 2.30 -18.87
C PHE A 136 4.24 1.82 -20.31
N ASP A 137 3.18 2.13 -21.05
CA ASP A 137 3.08 1.87 -22.49
C ASP A 137 3.94 2.87 -23.28
N ASP A 138 4.61 2.40 -24.33
CA ASP A 138 5.38 3.24 -25.24
C ASP A 138 4.52 3.94 -26.31
N GLY A 139 3.24 3.59 -26.36
CA GLY A 139 2.20 4.22 -27.17
C GLY A 139 1.66 3.32 -28.30
N ASP A 140 2.10 2.07 -28.38
CA ASP A 140 1.59 1.10 -29.34
C ASP A 140 0.43 0.24 -28.81
N GLY A 141 0.23 0.22 -27.48
CA GLY A 141 -0.85 -0.51 -26.82
C GLY A 141 -0.63 -2.03 -26.71
N GLU A 142 0.56 -2.53 -27.01
CA GLU A 142 0.97 -3.92 -26.85
C GLU A 142 2.05 -4.05 -25.76
N PHE A 143 1.92 -5.03 -24.87
CA PHE A 143 2.92 -5.19 -23.82
C PHE A 143 4.20 -5.81 -24.35
N ASP A 144 5.31 -5.06 -24.33
CA ASP A 144 6.67 -5.54 -24.58
C ASP A 144 7.55 -5.29 -23.34
N PRO A 145 7.99 -6.34 -22.62
CA PRO A 145 8.83 -6.18 -21.42
C PRO A 145 10.19 -5.49 -21.68
N ALA A 146 10.65 -5.40 -22.93
CA ALA A 146 11.87 -4.70 -23.31
C ALA A 146 11.63 -3.21 -23.61
N ALA A 147 10.43 -2.85 -24.09
CA ALA A 147 10.08 -1.47 -24.45
C ALA A 147 9.33 -0.73 -23.32
N ASP A 148 8.52 -1.45 -22.55
CA ASP A 148 7.64 -0.89 -21.52
C ASP A 148 8.33 -0.85 -20.14
N PRO A 149 8.80 0.33 -19.69
CA PRO A 149 9.53 0.41 -18.44
C PRO A 149 8.60 0.18 -17.24
N SER A 150 9.17 -0.46 -16.22
CA SER A 150 8.50 -0.68 -14.95
C SER A 150 8.22 0.65 -14.23
N GLY A 151 6.97 0.87 -13.83
CA GLY A 151 6.58 1.95 -12.93
C GLY A 151 7.27 1.86 -11.57
N ALA A 152 7.66 0.65 -11.16
CA ALA A 152 8.32 0.40 -9.88
C ALA A 152 9.75 0.97 -9.81
N ASP A 153 10.36 1.28 -10.96
CA ASP A 153 11.69 1.92 -11.02
C ASP A 153 11.63 3.38 -10.55
N ARG A 154 10.45 4.01 -10.65
CA ARG A 154 10.20 5.39 -10.19
C ARG A 154 9.48 5.43 -8.85
N ASN A 155 8.52 4.54 -8.65
CA ASN A 155 7.74 4.46 -7.41
C ASN A 155 7.59 2.99 -6.97
N PRO A 156 8.24 2.55 -5.89
CA PRO A 156 8.12 1.18 -5.39
C PRO A 156 6.68 0.71 -5.13
N ALA A 157 5.73 1.63 -4.88
CA ALA A 157 4.31 1.31 -4.71
C ALA A 157 3.62 0.82 -6.00
N ALA A 158 4.26 1.00 -7.17
CA ALA A 158 3.81 0.47 -8.45
C ALA A 158 4.07 -1.04 -8.62
N ARG A 159 4.48 -1.73 -7.54
CA ARG A 159 4.50 -3.19 -7.48
C ARG A 159 4.07 -3.71 -6.11
N GLN A 160 3.48 -4.89 -6.07
CA GLN A 160 3.19 -5.63 -4.84
C GLN A 160 3.32 -7.13 -5.07
N SER A 161 3.87 -7.85 -4.08
CA SER A 161 3.82 -9.30 -4.05
C SER A 161 2.58 -9.79 -3.29
N PHE A 162 1.94 -10.86 -3.76
CA PHE A 162 0.76 -11.44 -3.13
C PHE A 162 0.73 -12.95 -3.31
N ALA A 163 -0.01 -13.65 -2.44
CA ALA A 163 -0.18 -15.09 -2.55
C ALA A 163 -1.43 -15.42 -3.38
N LEU A 164 -1.27 -16.25 -4.42
CA LEU A 164 -2.36 -16.81 -5.19
C LEU A 164 -2.51 -18.30 -4.87
N GLY A 165 -3.74 -18.76 -4.72
CA GLY A 165 -4.05 -20.17 -4.54
C GLY A 165 -5.15 -20.61 -5.50
N ASP A 166 -5.17 -21.90 -5.81
CA ASP A 166 -6.22 -22.50 -6.62
C ASP A 166 -7.37 -23.00 -5.76
N GLY A 167 -8.58 -22.91 -6.29
CA GLY A 167 -9.77 -23.52 -5.70
C GLY A 167 -10.90 -23.63 -6.72
N ASP A 168 -11.97 -24.33 -6.38
CA ASP A 168 -13.09 -24.51 -7.32
C ASP A 168 -13.95 -23.24 -7.49
N ARG A 169 -13.79 -22.27 -6.58
CA ARG A 169 -14.48 -20.97 -6.57
C ARG A 169 -13.54 -19.88 -6.06
N PRO A 170 -13.67 -18.63 -6.55
CA PRO A 170 -12.81 -17.54 -6.12
C PRO A 170 -13.07 -17.16 -4.65
N VAL A 171 -12.00 -16.75 -3.96
CA VAL A 171 -12.09 -16.13 -2.63
C VAL A 171 -11.23 -14.88 -2.60
N HIS A 172 -11.86 -13.72 -2.38
CA HIS A 172 -11.19 -12.43 -2.23
C HIS A 172 -12.08 -11.45 -1.44
N VAL A 173 -11.44 -10.48 -0.79
CA VAL A 173 -12.10 -9.36 -0.10
C VAL A 173 -11.59 -8.08 -0.76
N LEU A 174 -12.48 -7.29 -1.36
CA LEU A 174 -12.16 -6.05 -2.07
C LEU A 174 -12.94 -4.90 -1.40
N ALA A 175 -12.24 -4.10 -0.61
CA ALA A 175 -12.75 -3.00 0.17
C ALA A 175 -12.03 -1.67 -0.11
N ARG A 176 -10.74 -1.67 -0.46
CA ARG A 176 -9.94 -0.45 -0.65
C ARG A 176 -10.52 0.44 -1.75
N GLU A 177 -10.40 1.74 -1.51
CA GLU A 177 -10.78 2.84 -2.39
C GLU A 177 -9.67 3.89 -2.41
N SER A 178 -9.86 4.97 -3.19
CA SER A 178 -8.92 6.09 -3.20
C SER A 178 -8.95 6.86 -1.88
N ASP A 179 -10.13 6.97 -1.30
CA ASP A 179 -10.37 7.64 -0.03
C ASP A 179 -10.52 6.59 1.09
N PRO A 180 -10.27 6.96 2.36
CA PRO A 180 -10.61 6.10 3.48
C PRO A 180 -12.10 5.71 3.47
N LEU A 181 -12.41 4.49 3.92
CA LEU A 181 -13.79 4.05 4.05
C LEU A 181 -14.46 4.86 5.15
N ALA A 182 -15.60 5.47 4.87
CA ALA A 182 -16.43 6.05 5.91
C ALA A 182 -17.23 4.96 6.62
N THR A 183 -17.45 5.14 7.92
CA THR A 183 -18.53 4.45 8.63
C THR A 183 -19.85 5.16 8.38
N ASP A 184 -20.94 4.41 8.27
CA ASP A 184 -22.31 4.91 8.24
C ASP A 184 -23.11 4.10 9.28
N ASP A 185 -23.66 4.77 10.29
CA ASP A 185 -24.25 4.13 11.49
C ASP A 185 -23.35 3.00 12.07
N GLY A 186 -22.05 3.27 12.18
CA GLY A 186 -21.05 2.32 12.69
C GLY A 186 -20.74 1.13 11.78
N ALA A 187 -21.21 1.12 10.54
CA ALA A 187 -20.94 0.07 9.57
C ALA A 187 -20.05 0.50 8.41
N LEU A 188 -19.20 -0.41 7.96
CA LEU A 188 -18.43 -0.28 6.73
C LEU A 188 -19.22 -0.86 5.55
N THR A 189 -19.08 -0.26 4.38
CA THR A 189 -19.54 -0.89 3.12
C THR A 189 -18.33 -1.49 2.41
N VAL A 190 -18.28 -2.81 2.35
CA VAL A 190 -17.26 -3.57 1.64
C VAL A 190 -17.72 -3.84 0.22
N ARG A 191 -16.94 -3.35 -0.74
CA ARG A 191 -17.35 -3.26 -2.14
C ARG A 191 -17.63 -4.62 -2.76
N ARG A 192 -16.78 -5.62 -2.52
CA ARG A 192 -17.02 -7.00 -2.93
C ARG A 192 -16.38 -8.03 -2.01
N VAL A 193 -17.09 -9.12 -1.75
CA VAL A 193 -16.56 -10.33 -1.13
C VAL A 193 -16.98 -11.54 -1.97
N SER A 194 -16.04 -12.42 -2.28
CA SER A 194 -16.34 -13.73 -2.87
C SER A 194 -15.94 -14.82 -1.88
N LEU A 195 -16.82 -15.79 -1.64
CA LEU A 195 -16.54 -16.95 -0.80
C LEU A 195 -16.79 -18.26 -1.56
N ALA A 196 -15.89 -19.23 -1.38
CA ALA A 196 -16.00 -20.54 -2.00
C ALA A 196 -16.98 -21.48 -1.27
N ARG A 197 -17.40 -21.14 -0.05
CA ARG A 197 -18.38 -21.84 0.80
C ARG A 197 -19.07 -20.78 1.67
N ASP A 198 -20.11 -21.17 2.40
CA ASP A 198 -20.69 -20.31 3.43
C ASP A 198 -19.60 -19.95 4.46
N GLY A 199 -19.70 -18.77 5.05
CA GLY A 199 -18.66 -18.24 5.91
C GLY A 199 -18.92 -16.83 6.38
N TYR A 200 -17.83 -16.15 6.76
CA TYR A 200 -17.91 -14.84 7.38
C TYR A 200 -16.91 -13.87 6.78
N LEU A 201 -17.30 -12.60 6.72
CA LEU A 201 -16.37 -11.48 6.66
C LEU A 201 -16.15 -10.97 8.08
N VAL A 202 -14.90 -10.90 8.52
CA VAL A 202 -14.55 -10.55 9.91
C VAL A 202 -13.60 -9.37 9.92
N ALA A 203 -13.89 -8.36 10.74
CA ALA A 203 -12.98 -7.24 10.99
C ALA A 203 -12.14 -7.49 12.23
N HIS A 204 -10.85 -7.23 12.11
CA HIS A 204 -9.88 -7.20 13.21
C HIS A 204 -9.19 -5.82 13.24
N PRO A 205 -8.85 -5.27 14.42
CA PRO A 205 -7.90 -4.16 14.51
C PRO A 205 -6.57 -4.57 13.86
N ILE A 206 -5.79 -3.60 13.36
CA ILE A 206 -4.53 -3.93 12.71
C ILE A 206 -3.49 -4.55 13.68
N ASP A 207 -3.55 -4.15 14.96
CA ASP A 207 -2.59 -4.51 16.00
C ASP A 207 -3.02 -5.71 16.87
N GLY A 208 -4.06 -6.45 16.48
CA GLY A 208 -4.47 -7.63 17.24
C GLY A 208 -5.57 -8.46 16.58
N ASP A 209 -5.80 -9.65 17.13
CA ASP A 209 -6.71 -10.63 16.54
C ASP A 209 -8.14 -10.58 17.11
N ARG A 210 -8.45 -9.58 17.96
CA ARG A 210 -9.80 -9.41 18.49
C ARG A 210 -10.77 -9.15 17.34
N VAL A 211 -11.89 -9.85 17.31
CA VAL A 211 -12.98 -9.54 16.37
C VAL A 211 -13.66 -8.24 16.82
N VAL A 212 -13.85 -7.33 15.88
CA VAL A 212 -14.50 -6.02 16.09
C VAL A 212 -15.65 -5.76 15.12
N GLY A 213 -16.04 -6.79 14.37
CA GLY A 213 -17.15 -6.78 13.44
C GLY A 213 -17.20 -8.11 12.70
N ARG A 214 -18.40 -8.59 12.40
CA ARG A 214 -18.60 -9.82 11.64
C ARG A 214 -19.86 -9.74 10.79
N GLN A 215 -19.84 -10.38 9.64
CA GLN A 215 -20.98 -10.52 8.77
C GLN A 215 -21.00 -11.93 8.17
N SER A 216 -22.11 -12.65 8.35
CA SER A 216 -22.33 -13.95 7.71
C SER A 216 -22.66 -13.76 6.24
N LEU A 217 -22.06 -14.59 5.38
CA LEU A 217 -22.22 -14.56 3.94
C LEU A 217 -22.34 -15.99 3.42
N SER A 218 -23.33 -16.23 2.56
CA SER A 218 -23.41 -17.49 1.83
C SER A 218 -22.29 -17.62 0.79
N ALA A 219 -22.06 -18.82 0.27
CA ALA A 219 -21.12 -19.05 -0.80
C ALA A 219 -21.49 -18.25 -2.06
N GLY A 220 -20.50 -17.67 -2.73
CA GLY A 220 -20.68 -16.88 -3.94
C GLY A 220 -20.13 -15.48 -3.82
N ARG A 221 -20.50 -14.62 -4.78
CA ARG A 221 -20.11 -13.21 -4.85
C ARG A 221 -21.19 -12.35 -4.18
N HIS A 222 -20.73 -11.43 -3.34
CA HIS A 222 -21.53 -10.40 -2.69
C HIS A 222 -20.94 -9.03 -3.01
N ASP A 223 -21.78 -8.06 -3.35
CA ASP A 223 -21.38 -6.68 -3.59
C ASP A 223 -22.05 -5.77 -2.56
N GLY A 224 -21.36 -4.71 -2.11
CA GLY A 224 -21.91 -3.76 -1.14
C GLY A 224 -22.23 -4.40 0.22
N VAL A 225 -21.34 -5.26 0.72
CA VAL A 225 -21.51 -5.96 1.99
C VAL A 225 -21.42 -4.96 3.15
N ARG A 226 -22.50 -4.81 3.90
CA ARG A 226 -22.51 -4.00 5.13
C ARG A 226 -21.92 -4.81 6.29
N LEU A 227 -20.85 -4.31 6.88
CA LEU A 227 -20.16 -4.89 8.03
C LEU A 227 -20.24 -3.92 9.22
N THR A 228 -21.09 -4.22 10.19
CA THR A 228 -21.20 -3.43 11.41
C THR A 228 -19.99 -3.69 12.32
N LEU A 229 -19.35 -2.60 12.76
CA LEU A 229 -18.29 -2.65 13.75
C LEU A 229 -18.87 -2.53 15.16
N ASP A 230 -18.22 -3.15 16.13
CA ASP A 230 -18.61 -3.09 17.53
C ASP A 230 -18.57 -1.64 18.03
N GLU A 231 -19.65 -1.19 18.68
CA GLU A 231 -19.76 0.18 19.21
C GLU A 231 -18.61 0.50 20.19
N SER A 232 -18.31 -0.44 21.09
CA SER A 232 -17.19 -0.28 22.04
C SER A 232 -15.82 -0.17 21.36
N PHE A 233 -15.64 -0.74 20.17
CA PHE A 233 -14.42 -0.56 19.38
C PHE A 233 -14.39 0.82 18.76
N LEU A 234 -15.49 1.26 18.15
CA LEU A 234 -15.61 2.57 17.53
C LEU A 234 -15.38 3.68 18.57
N ASP A 235 -15.95 3.56 19.76
CA ASP A 235 -15.82 4.53 20.85
C ASP A 235 -14.40 4.62 21.41
N ALA A 236 -13.65 3.52 21.37
CA ALA A 236 -12.25 3.49 21.78
C ALA A 236 -11.28 3.90 20.65
N SER A 237 -11.76 3.99 19.41
CA SER A 237 -10.93 4.29 18.25
C SER A 237 -10.83 5.79 17.98
N ASP A 238 -9.70 6.21 17.43
CA ASP A 238 -9.53 7.56 16.91
C ASP A 238 -10.50 7.85 15.76
N SER A 239 -10.64 9.12 15.37
CA SER A 239 -11.48 9.50 14.22
C SER A 239 -11.03 8.86 12.90
N ARG A 240 -9.77 8.43 12.82
CA ARG A 240 -9.21 7.66 11.71
C ARG A 240 -8.46 6.46 12.27
N PHE A 241 -8.80 5.27 11.80
CA PHE A 241 -8.19 4.02 12.28
C PHE A 241 -8.02 3.02 11.12
N ARG A 242 -7.39 1.88 11.39
CA ARG A 242 -7.18 0.81 10.41
C ARG A 242 -7.79 -0.49 10.90
N VAL A 243 -8.41 -1.22 9.98
CA VAL A 243 -8.90 -2.58 10.24
C VAL A 243 -8.44 -3.52 9.13
N ARG A 244 -8.25 -4.78 9.50
CA ARG A 244 -8.09 -5.89 8.57
C ARG A 244 -9.42 -6.60 8.41
N LEU A 245 -9.83 -6.78 7.16
CA LEU A 245 -11.04 -7.50 6.78
C LEU A 245 -10.64 -8.87 6.23
N VAL A 246 -11.11 -9.94 6.87
CA VAL A 246 -10.67 -11.33 6.60
C VAL A 246 -11.86 -12.19 6.23
N ALA A 247 -11.69 -13.04 5.20
CA ALA A 247 -12.63 -14.10 4.89
C ALA A 247 -12.41 -15.31 5.81
N TYR A 248 -13.47 -15.81 6.43
CA TYR A 248 -13.51 -17.04 7.23
C TYR A 248 -14.43 -18.09 6.59
N ARG A 249 -14.13 -19.37 6.82
CA ARG A 249 -14.99 -20.50 6.48
C ARG A 249 -15.81 -20.89 7.71
N ASP A 250 -17.11 -21.00 7.49
CA ASP A 250 -18.05 -21.66 8.40
C ASP A 250 -17.71 -23.15 8.50
N ASP A 251 -17.78 -23.68 9.72
CA ASP A 251 -17.61 -25.11 9.99
C ASP A 251 -18.90 -25.91 9.70
N GLY A 252 -20.00 -25.19 9.47
CA GLY A 252 -21.30 -25.69 9.03
C GLY A 252 -22.39 -25.59 10.09
N ASP A 253 -22.13 -24.96 11.24
CA ASP A 253 -23.13 -24.75 12.28
C ASP A 253 -23.87 -23.41 12.17
N GLY A 254 -23.33 -22.46 11.38
CA GLY A 254 -23.92 -21.14 11.13
C GLY A 254 -23.68 -20.10 12.23
N GLU A 255 -22.87 -20.42 13.24
CA GLU A 255 -22.39 -19.50 14.27
C GLU A 255 -20.91 -19.17 14.05
N PHE A 256 -20.51 -17.91 14.27
CA PHE A 256 -19.08 -17.57 14.22
C PHE A 256 -18.44 -17.79 15.59
N ASP A 257 -17.53 -18.77 15.70
CA ASP A 257 -16.81 -19.15 16.91
C ASP A 257 -15.33 -19.54 16.66
N ALA A 258 -14.76 -20.41 17.51
CA ALA A 258 -13.35 -20.79 17.47
C ALA A 258 -13.04 -21.94 16.50
N ASP A 259 -14.06 -22.68 16.06
CA ASP A 259 -13.93 -23.76 15.08
C ASP A 259 -13.93 -23.22 13.64
N ASP A 260 -14.44 -22.00 13.42
CA ASP A 260 -14.24 -21.22 12.20
C ASP A 260 -12.77 -20.91 11.92
N SER A 261 -12.40 -20.99 10.64
CA SER A 261 -11.01 -20.79 10.23
C SER A 261 -10.87 -19.71 9.16
N PRO A 262 -9.87 -18.81 9.27
CA PRO A 262 -9.60 -17.84 8.22
C PRO A 262 -9.19 -18.57 6.93
N VAL A 263 -9.65 -18.08 5.78
CA VAL A 263 -9.24 -18.60 4.49
C VAL A 263 -7.78 -18.23 4.26
N ARG A 264 -6.96 -19.22 3.88
CA ARG A 264 -5.53 -19.06 3.68
C ARG A 264 -5.04 -19.56 2.32
N VAL A 265 -3.97 -18.94 1.85
CA VAL A 265 -3.17 -19.33 0.69
C VAL A 265 -1.72 -19.47 1.15
N GLY A 266 -1.30 -20.72 1.41
CA GLY A 266 -0.08 -20.94 2.19
C GLY A 266 -0.24 -20.33 3.59
N ASP A 267 0.72 -19.50 4.00
CA ASP A 267 0.67 -18.80 5.28
C ASP A 267 -0.14 -17.49 5.24
N ALA A 268 -0.44 -16.99 4.04
CA ALA A 268 -1.15 -15.73 3.87
C ALA A 268 -2.66 -15.88 4.09
N VAL A 269 -3.26 -14.96 4.83
CA VAL A 269 -4.71 -14.89 5.04
C VAL A 269 -5.35 -14.11 3.89
N VAL A 270 -6.48 -14.62 3.38
CA VAL A 270 -7.27 -13.94 2.35
C VAL A 270 -8.09 -12.82 3.01
N GLY A 271 -7.71 -11.59 2.71
CA GLY A 271 -8.28 -10.40 3.33
C GLY A 271 -7.58 -9.13 2.83
N THR A 272 -8.09 -7.98 3.22
CA THR A 272 -7.53 -6.66 2.88
C THR A 272 -7.46 -5.77 4.11
N ASP A 273 -6.46 -4.90 4.17
CA ASP A 273 -6.37 -3.85 5.18
C ASP A 273 -6.97 -2.56 4.62
N VAL A 274 -7.78 -1.87 5.42
CA VAL A 274 -8.38 -0.58 5.03
C VAL A 274 -8.11 0.50 6.08
N VAL A 275 -8.08 1.74 5.61
CA VAL A 275 -8.17 2.93 6.47
C VAL A 275 -9.63 3.33 6.55
N VAL A 276 -10.09 3.63 7.75
CA VAL A 276 -11.47 4.00 8.05
C VAL A 276 -11.50 5.39 8.68
N ASP A 277 -12.37 6.25 8.16
CA ASP A 277 -12.75 7.50 8.79
C ASP A 277 -14.10 7.29 9.53
N ARG A 278 -14.09 7.58 10.84
CA ARG A 278 -15.32 7.58 11.64
C ARG A 278 -16.15 8.77 11.20
N GLU A 279 -17.40 8.53 10.80
CA GLU A 279 -18.31 9.64 10.53
C GLU A 279 -18.49 10.41 11.84
N ARG A 280 -18.18 11.71 11.80
CA ARG A 280 -18.45 12.59 12.93
C ARG A 280 -19.96 12.74 13.04
N ASP A 281 -20.48 12.56 14.26
CA ASP A 281 -21.85 12.92 14.59
C ASP A 281 -22.09 14.38 14.14
N PRO A 282 -23.01 14.65 13.20
CA PRO A 282 -23.34 16.01 12.80
C PRO A 282 -23.93 16.84 13.96
N ALA A 283 -24.36 16.20 15.05
CA ALA A 283 -24.81 16.85 16.28
C ALA A 283 -23.67 17.13 17.28
N ALA A 284 -22.46 16.63 17.05
CA ALA A 284 -21.30 17.14 17.76
C ALA A 284 -21.07 18.57 17.28
N THR A 285 -21.43 19.54 18.12
CA THR A 285 -21.08 20.95 17.93
C THR A 285 -19.56 21.06 17.89
N ASP A 286 -18.99 20.94 16.70
CA ASP A 286 -17.63 21.36 16.40
C ASP A 286 -17.63 22.87 16.66
N ASP A 287 -16.93 23.31 17.70
CA ASP A 287 -16.41 24.66 17.74
C ASP A 287 -15.66 24.82 16.42
N GLY A 288 -16.24 25.59 15.50
CA GLY A 288 -15.90 25.60 14.08
C GLY A 288 -14.41 25.81 13.80
N PRO A 289 -13.97 25.76 12.52
CA PRO A 289 -12.56 25.79 12.17
C PRO A 289 -11.85 26.87 12.98
N SER A 290 -10.96 26.45 13.88
CA SER A 290 -10.21 27.35 14.74
C SER A 290 -9.24 28.10 13.85
N ILE A 291 -9.72 29.19 13.24
CA ILE A 291 -8.88 30.17 12.58
C ILE A 291 -8.03 30.77 13.70
N LEU A 292 -6.81 30.26 13.86
CA LEU A 292 -5.76 30.93 14.61
C LEU A 292 -5.35 32.17 13.79
N THR A 293 -6.20 33.18 13.74
CA THR A 293 -5.75 34.52 13.38
C THR A 293 -4.92 34.96 14.59
N PRO A 294 -3.61 35.24 14.45
CA PRO A 294 -2.89 35.88 15.54
C PRO A 294 -3.62 37.18 15.86
N THR A 295 -4.23 37.25 17.04
CA THR A 295 -4.75 38.51 17.57
C THR A 295 -3.57 39.48 17.61
N PRO A 296 -3.59 40.59 16.84
CA PRO A 296 -2.53 41.57 16.94
C PRO A 296 -2.54 42.09 18.38
N THR A 297 -1.46 41.85 19.10
CA THR A 297 -1.22 42.46 20.40
C THR A 297 -1.38 43.97 20.24
N PRO A 298 -2.38 44.62 20.87
CA PRO A 298 -2.45 46.06 20.83
C PRO A 298 -1.19 46.60 21.49
N ALA A 299 -0.39 47.33 20.72
CA ALA A 299 0.74 48.08 21.23
C ALA A 299 0.21 49.00 22.35
N SER A 300 0.65 48.76 23.57
CA SER A 300 0.45 49.70 24.66
C SER A 300 1.14 50.99 24.27
N ALA A 301 0.35 51.99 23.89
CA ALA A 301 0.82 53.35 23.70
C ALA A 301 1.23 53.89 25.06
N GLU A 302 2.54 53.85 25.35
CA GLU A 302 3.11 54.65 26.41
C GLU A 302 2.95 56.13 26.04
N ASN A 303 2.29 56.81 26.97
CA ASN A 303 1.88 58.20 26.91
C ASN A 303 3.12 59.10 27.05
N VAL A 304 3.56 59.74 25.98
CA VAL A 304 4.48 60.89 26.06
C VAL A 304 3.75 62.14 25.58
N THR A 305 3.33 62.91 26.56
CA THR A 305 2.77 64.26 26.51
C THR A 305 3.71 65.25 25.80
N ALA A 306 3.19 66.01 24.84
CA ALA A 306 3.18 67.49 24.86
C ALA A 306 2.87 68.09 23.48
N GLY A 307 1.97 69.08 23.46
CA GLY A 307 2.21 70.28 22.65
C GLY A 307 1.18 70.69 21.59
N THR A 308 0.09 71.31 22.05
CA THR A 308 -0.40 72.62 21.57
C THR A 308 -1.09 72.75 20.20
N ASP A 309 -2.39 73.06 20.29
CA ASP A 309 -3.23 74.02 19.56
C ASP A 309 -3.48 73.98 18.03
N ALA A 310 -4.77 74.23 17.76
CA ALA A 310 -5.35 75.07 16.69
C ALA A 310 -6.09 74.38 15.52
N THR A 311 -7.42 74.37 15.67
CA THR A 311 -8.41 75.04 14.80
C THR A 311 -8.36 74.86 13.27
N GLY A 312 -9.37 74.15 12.75
CA GLY A 312 -10.24 74.58 11.64
C GLY A 312 -9.71 74.51 10.20
N GLY A 313 -10.57 74.08 9.28
CA GLY A 313 -10.44 74.42 7.85
C GLY A 313 -10.75 73.28 6.87
N THR A 314 -11.76 73.50 6.05
CA THR A 314 -12.25 72.65 4.98
C THR A 314 -11.40 72.75 3.70
N ALA A 315 -11.41 71.65 2.92
CA ALA A 315 -11.36 71.55 1.46
C ALA A 315 -10.02 71.33 0.71
N ALA A 316 -10.19 70.53 -0.35
CA ALA A 316 -9.45 70.41 -1.61
C ALA A 316 -8.35 69.33 -1.73
N ASP A 317 -8.71 68.31 -2.53
CA ASP A 317 -8.07 67.86 -3.79
C ASP A 317 -6.54 67.74 -3.86
N GLY A 318 -6.07 66.56 -4.30
CA GLY A 318 -4.65 66.30 -4.51
C GLY A 318 -4.34 64.83 -4.76
N THR A 319 -4.22 64.46 -6.03
CA THR A 319 -3.53 63.26 -6.55
C THR A 319 -2.08 63.19 -6.08
N ASP A 320 -1.67 62.07 -5.49
CA ASP A 320 -0.72 61.11 -6.09
C ASP A 320 -0.32 60.00 -5.10
N PRO A 321 0.07 58.82 -5.60
CA PRO A 321 0.42 57.67 -4.78
C PRO A 321 1.80 57.85 -4.16
N THR A 322 1.94 57.57 -2.87
CA THR A 322 3.24 57.45 -2.23
C THR A 322 3.55 55.99 -1.95
N ASP A 323 4.67 55.56 -2.53
CA ASP A 323 5.39 54.35 -2.19
C ASP A 323 5.64 54.25 -0.69
N ALA A 324 5.35 53.08 -0.13
CA ALA A 324 5.83 52.67 1.18
C ALA A 324 6.55 51.33 1.05
N THR A 325 7.87 51.47 0.91
CA THR A 325 8.92 50.49 1.13
C THR A 325 8.69 49.68 2.42
N GLY A 326 8.37 48.39 2.27
CA GLY A 326 8.43 47.39 3.32
C GLY A 326 9.70 46.53 3.18
N PRO A 327 10.42 46.20 4.28
CA PRO A 327 11.72 45.57 4.21
C PRO A 327 11.62 44.07 3.89
N GLY A 328 12.37 43.67 2.88
CA GLY A 328 12.86 42.29 2.75
C GLY A 328 12.06 41.42 1.80
N PHE A 329 12.35 41.50 0.51
CA PHE A 329 12.76 40.34 -0.31
C PHE A 329 13.67 40.88 -1.41
N GLY A 330 14.97 40.85 -1.14
CA GLY A 330 16.01 41.22 -2.10
C GLY A 330 15.95 40.30 -3.31
N VAL A 331 15.97 40.96 -4.47
CA VAL A 331 16.08 40.43 -5.81
C VAL A 331 17.27 39.47 -5.92
N ALA A 332 17.02 38.24 -6.36
CA ALA A 332 18.04 37.38 -6.97
C ALA A 332 17.42 36.65 -8.18
N ALA A 333 16.98 37.43 -9.16
CA ALA A 333 16.75 36.95 -10.51
C ALA A 333 17.85 37.52 -11.40
N THR A 334 18.86 36.71 -11.73
CA THR A 334 19.56 36.79 -13.03
C THR A 334 20.46 35.56 -13.25
N ALA A 335 20.36 35.02 -14.48
CA ALA A 335 21.36 34.32 -15.27
C ALA A 335 21.71 32.84 -14.97
N LEU A 336 21.05 31.91 -15.69
CA LEU A 336 21.77 30.86 -16.41
C LEU A 336 21.01 30.41 -17.68
N ALA A 337 21.03 31.27 -18.71
CA ALA A 337 20.96 30.79 -20.09
C ALA A 337 22.40 30.57 -20.56
N VAL A 338 22.61 29.58 -21.45
CA VAL A 338 23.88 29.11 -22.05
C VAL A 338 24.51 27.87 -21.38
N VAL A 339 23.93 26.68 -21.60
CA VAL A 339 24.65 25.39 -21.72
C VAL A 339 24.07 24.47 -22.84
N VAL A 340 23.24 24.97 -23.76
CA VAL A 340 22.70 24.15 -24.89
C VAL A 340 23.50 24.29 -26.19
N ALA A 341 24.63 25.02 -26.22
CA ALA A 341 25.35 25.32 -27.47
C ALA A 341 26.72 24.63 -27.67
N LEU A 342 27.14 23.67 -26.83
CA LEU A 342 28.46 23.02 -26.97
C LEU A 342 28.49 21.50 -26.68
N ALA A 343 27.55 20.75 -27.27
CA ALA A 343 27.72 19.29 -27.43
C ALA A 343 27.18 18.75 -28.78
N GLY A 344 26.92 19.64 -29.75
CA GLY A 344 26.46 19.30 -31.10
C GLY A 344 27.56 19.21 -32.17
N LEU A 345 28.84 19.31 -31.80
CA LEU A 345 29.96 19.30 -32.75
C LEU A 345 31.12 18.42 -32.26
N ALA A 346 30.93 17.10 -32.21
CA ALA A 346 32.06 16.19 -31.98
C ALA A 346 31.91 14.75 -32.51
N LEU A 347 30.99 14.42 -33.43
CA LEU A 347 30.97 13.06 -34.03
C LEU A 347 30.66 12.94 -35.53
N SER A 348 30.52 14.05 -36.26
CA SER A 348 30.46 14.03 -37.74
C SER A 348 31.85 14.19 -38.33
N GLY A 349 32.67 13.15 -38.26
CA GLY A 349 34.00 13.21 -38.89
C GLY A 349 34.85 11.96 -38.80
N ARG A 350 34.38 10.80 -39.30
CA ARG A 350 35.26 9.74 -39.87
C ARG A 350 34.50 8.58 -40.52
N ARG A 351 34.12 8.79 -41.79
CA ARG A 351 34.06 7.82 -42.92
C ARG A 351 34.27 8.70 -44.16
N ARG A 352 35.05 8.46 -45.21
CA ARG A 352 35.85 7.37 -45.83
C ARG A 352 36.68 8.08 -46.97
N PRO A 353 37.49 7.45 -47.87
CA PRO A 353 37.55 6.06 -48.34
C PRO A 353 38.59 5.17 -47.65
#